data_AF-A0A938BU96-F1
#
_entry.id   AF-A0A938BU96-F1
#
_cell.length_a   1.000
_cell.length_b   1.000
_cell.length_c   1.000
_cell.angle_alpha   90.00
_cell.angle_beta   90.00
_cell.angle_gamma   90.00
#
_symmetry.space_group_name_H-M   'P 1'
#
loop_
_entity.id
_entity.type
_entity.pdbx_description
1 polymer ?
#
loop_
_entity_poly.entity_id
_entity_poly.type
_entity_poly.pdbx_seq_one_letter_code
_entity_poly.pdbx_strand_id
1 'polypeptide(L)'
;MTAGGEFSPKIVAFLCNWCSYAGADLAGISRIQYPPSIRVIRVPCSGRVDPFYILKALQSGADGVLISGCHPGDCHYLTGNYVARRRFAVLNDLLGFAGIDPGRVSFSWVSAAEGERFAEVVREVTEKVRLLGPNRKLLKEEVA
;
A
#
# COMPACT_ATOMS: atom_id res chain seq x y z
N MET A 1 -10.39 21.41 -6.41
CA MET A 1 -11.84 21.71 -6.38
C MET A 1 -12.59 20.45 -6.73
N THR A 2 -13.31 19.83 -5.80
CA THR A 2 -14.26 18.74 -6.11
C THR A 2 -15.64 19.21 -5.70
N ALA A 3 -16.40 19.68 -6.69
CA ALA A 3 -17.84 19.82 -6.60
C ALA A 3 -18.48 18.43 -6.69
N GLY A 4 -19.22 18.02 -5.66
CA GLY A 4 -20.27 16.99 -5.75
C GLY A 4 -19.89 15.52 -6.01
N GLY A 5 -18.64 15.09 -5.86
CA GLY A 5 -18.22 13.69 -6.05
C GLY A 5 -17.81 13.00 -4.75
N GLU A 6 -18.26 11.77 -4.53
CA GLU A 6 -17.89 10.94 -3.38
C GLU A 6 -16.36 10.79 -3.26
N PHE A 7 -15.82 10.85 -2.05
CA PHE A 7 -14.37 10.79 -1.81
C PHE A 7 -13.79 9.47 -2.32
N SER A 8 -12.83 9.56 -3.26
CA SER A 8 -12.09 8.42 -3.79
C SER A 8 -10.64 8.45 -3.29
N PRO A 9 -10.22 7.51 -2.43
CA PRO A 9 -8.87 7.49 -1.88
C PRO A 9 -7.77 7.35 -2.94
N LYS A 10 -6.69 8.11 -2.77
CA LYS A 10 -5.44 7.92 -3.53
C LYS A 10 -4.48 7.06 -2.73
N ILE A 11 -4.22 5.83 -3.19
CA ILE A 11 -3.38 4.88 -2.47
C ILE A 11 -2.13 4.55 -3.28
N VAL A 12 -0.95 4.71 -2.69
CA VAL A 12 0.31 4.27 -3.30
C VAL A 12 0.57 2.82 -2.90
N ALA A 13 0.76 1.92 -3.86
CA ALA A 13 0.97 0.49 -3.59
C ALA A 13 2.37 0.03 -4.00
N PHE A 14 3.24 -0.29 -3.04
CA PHE A 14 4.53 -0.91 -3.31
C PHE A 14 4.36 -2.43 -3.41
N LEU A 15 4.56 -2.98 -4.60
CA LEU A 15 4.41 -4.41 -4.86
C LEU A 15 5.76 -5.05 -5.18
N CYS A 16 6.07 -6.16 -4.51
CA CYS A 16 7.24 -6.95 -4.89
C CYS A 16 7.06 -7.54 -6.30
N ASN A 17 8.14 -7.56 -7.07
CA ASN A 17 8.15 -8.01 -8.46
C ASN A 17 7.69 -9.46 -8.62
N TRP A 18 8.15 -10.34 -7.72
CA TRP A 18 8.05 -11.78 -7.90
C TRP A 18 6.69 -12.38 -7.53
N CYS A 19 6.00 -11.80 -6.55
CA CYS A 19 4.75 -12.35 -6.03
C CYS A 19 3.61 -11.37 -6.22
N SER A 20 3.58 -10.27 -5.47
CA SER A 20 2.40 -9.41 -5.42
C SER A 20 2.15 -8.64 -6.72
N TYR A 21 3.20 -8.25 -7.44
CA TYR A 21 3.03 -7.65 -8.78
C TYR A 21 2.49 -8.68 -9.77
N ALA A 22 2.99 -9.91 -9.75
CA ALA A 22 2.45 -11.00 -10.57
C ALA A 22 1.01 -11.37 -10.18
N GLY A 23 0.66 -11.32 -8.89
CA GLY A 23 -0.72 -11.49 -8.43
C GLY A 23 -1.65 -10.37 -8.94
N ALA A 24 -1.14 -9.13 -9.04
CA ALA A 24 -1.86 -8.04 -9.67
C ALA A 24 -2.05 -8.25 -11.18
N ASP A 25 -1.02 -8.73 -11.88
CA ASP A 25 -1.11 -9.09 -13.30
C ASP A 25 -2.13 -10.22 -13.52
N LEU A 26 -2.13 -11.25 -12.65
CA LEU A 26 -3.10 -12.33 -12.67
C LEU A 26 -4.53 -11.80 -12.47
N ALA A 27 -4.75 -10.89 -11.52
CA ALA A 27 -6.06 -10.26 -11.35
C ALA A 27 -6.53 -9.55 -12.64
N GLY A 28 -5.61 -8.87 -13.34
CA GLY A 28 -5.89 -8.23 -14.62
C GLY A 28 -6.23 -9.22 -15.74
N ILE A 29 -5.42 -10.28 -15.89
CA ILE A 29 -5.63 -11.34 -16.91
C ILE A 29 -6.96 -12.06 -16.67
N SER A 30 -7.28 -12.34 -15.40
CA SER A 30 -8.54 -12.97 -14.97
C SER A 30 -9.72 -12.01 -14.95
N ARG A 31 -9.53 -10.73 -15.30
CA ARG A 31 -10.56 -9.68 -15.34
C ARG A 31 -11.26 -9.44 -13.99
N ILE A 32 -10.57 -9.74 -12.88
CA ILE A 32 -11.08 -9.57 -11.53
C ILE A 32 -11.11 -8.08 -11.21
N GLN A 33 -12.29 -7.54 -10.93
CA GLN A 33 -12.47 -6.12 -10.69
C GLN A 33 -12.15 -5.75 -9.23
N TYR A 34 -11.54 -4.59 -9.05
CA TYR A 34 -11.29 -3.94 -7.77
C TYR A 34 -11.30 -2.42 -7.95
N PRO A 35 -11.47 -1.63 -6.87
CA PRO A 35 -11.52 -0.17 -6.96
C PRO A 35 -10.26 0.44 -7.62
N PRO A 36 -10.39 1.46 -8.48
CA PRO A 36 -9.27 2.08 -9.20
C PRO A 36 -8.47 3.08 -8.33
N SER A 37 -8.45 2.88 -7.01
CA SER A 37 -7.88 3.76 -5.98
C SER A 37 -6.35 3.65 -5.85
N ILE A 38 -5.77 2.52 -6.25
CA ILE A 38 -4.34 2.24 -6.10
C ILE A 38 -3.52 2.70 -7.30
N ARG A 39 -2.27 3.11 -7.05
CA ARG A 39 -1.21 3.31 -8.06
C ARG A 39 0.02 2.52 -7.65
N VAL A 40 0.38 1.56 -8.50
CA VAL A 40 1.43 0.57 -8.22
C VAL A 40 2.81 1.14 -8.51
N ILE A 41 3.71 0.98 -7.54
CA ILE A 41 5.15 1.14 -7.70
C ILE A 41 5.77 -0.25 -7.55
N ARG A 42 6.36 -0.74 -8.63
CA ARG A 42 7.04 -2.04 -8.65
C ARG A 42 8.41 -1.91 -7.97
N VAL A 43 8.69 -2.81 -7.03
CA VAL A 43 10.00 -2.95 -6.38
C VAL A 43 10.50 -4.39 -6.52
N PRO A 44 11.82 -4.65 -6.54
CA PRO A 44 12.31 -6.03 -6.65
C PRO A 44 11.83 -6.90 -5.48
N CYS A 45 11.82 -6.35 -4.26
CA CYS A 45 11.39 -7.05 -3.04
C CYS A 45 10.65 -6.09 -2.12
N SER A 46 9.72 -6.58 -1.30
CA SER A 46 9.13 -5.77 -0.22
C SER A 46 10.20 -5.28 0.78
N GLY A 47 11.30 -6.02 0.95
CA GLY A 47 12.45 -5.58 1.75
C GLY A 47 13.15 -4.32 1.22
N ARG A 48 12.92 -3.94 -0.05
CA ARG A 48 13.43 -2.70 -0.64
C ARG A 48 12.65 -1.46 -0.19
N VAL A 49 11.43 -1.64 0.30
CA VAL A 49 10.56 -0.55 0.75
C VAL A 49 11.15 0.03 2.03
N ASP A 50 11.70 1.23 1.89
CA ASP A 50 12.22 2.01 2.98
C ASP A 50 11.08 2.80 3.66
N PRO A 51 11.02 2.88 5.00
CA PRO A 51 10.03 3.70 5.71
C PRO A 51 9.92 5.14 5.21
N PHE A 52 11.02 5.75 4.74
CA PHE A 52 11.00 7.09 4.16
C PHE A 52 10.14 7.17 2.89
N TYR A 53 10.01 6.11 2.10
CA TYR A 53 9.14 6.11 0.93
C TYR A 53 7.66 6.17 1.33
N ILE A 54 7.29 5.52 2.43
CA ILE A 54 5.92 5.54 2.97
C ILE A 54 5.59 6.93 3.49
N LEU A 55 6.49 7.51 4.29
CA LEU A 55 6.34 8.89 4.79
C LEU A 55 6.26 9.90 3.65
N LYS A 56 7.11 9.76 2.63
CA LYS A 56 7.11 10.64 1.48
C LYS A 56 5.82 10.53 0.68
N ALA A 57 5.28 9.32 0.48
CA ALA A 57 4.00 9.14 -0.20
C ALA A 57 2.85 9.85 0.54
N LEU A 58 2.77 9.70 1.87
CA LEU A 58 1.78 10.39 2.70
C LEU A 58 1.95 11.92 2.62
N GLN A 59 3.18 12.43 2.74
CA GLN A 59 3.48 13.86 2.62
C GLN A 59 3.17 14.44 1.24
N SER A 60 3.28 13.62 0.19
CA SER A 60 2.93 13.97 -1.19
C SER A 60 1.43 13.86 -1.49
N GLY A 61 0.58 13.67 -0.47
CA GLY A 61 -0.88 13.69 -0.62
C GLY A 61 -1.51 12.34 -0.89
N ALA A 62 -0.82 11.22 -0.66
CA ALA A 62 -1.46 9.92 -0.60
C ALA A 62 -2.38 9.83 0.63
N ASP A 63 -3.58 9.31 0.43
CA ASP A 63 -4.55 9.06 1.50
C ASP A 63 -4.21 7.78 2.27
N GLY A 64 -3.55 6.84 1.59
CA GLY A 64 -2.98 5.65 2.19
C GLY A 64 -1.83 5.04 1.38
N VAL A 65 -1.16 4.07 1.99
CA VAL A 65 -0.04 3.33 1.39
C VAL A 65 -0.23 1.84 1.63
N LEU A 66 -0.07 1.04 0.59
CA LEU A 66 -0.06 -0.42 0.65
C LEU A 66 1.35 -0.94 0.37
N ILE A 67 1.83 -1.87 1.19
CA ILE A 67 3.02 -2.66 0.93
C ILE A 67 2.59 -4.11 0.80
N SER A 68 2.88 -4.74 -0.33
CA SER A 68 2.58 -6.17 -0.53
C SER A 68 3.81 -6.94 -1.00
N GLY A 69 4.03 -8.10 -0.38
CA GLY A 69 5.13 -8.99 -0.70
C GLY A 69 4.74 -10.46 -0.83
N CYS A 70 5.74 -11.30 -1.07
CA CYS A 70 5.61 -12.75 -1.00
C CYS A 70 5.28 -13.19 0.43
N HIS A 71 4.53 -14.29 0.56
CA HIS A 71 4.26 -14.93 1.85
C HIS A 71 5.56 -15.23 2.63
N PRO A 72 5.51 -15.21 3.97
CA PRO A 72 6.62 -15.67 4.81
C PRO A 72 7.08 -17.07 4.40
N GLY A 73 8.38 -17.25 4.12
CA GLY A 73 8.95 -18.49 3.61
C GLY A 73 9.17 -18.50 2.09
N ASP A 74 8.37 -17.76 1.33
CA ASP A 74 8.38 -17.78 -0.14
C ASP A 74 9.11 -16.58 -0.76
N CYS A 75 9.90 -15.85 0.03
CA CYS A 75 10.61 -14.70 -0.49
C CYS A 75 11.64 -15.14 -1.53
N HIS A 76 11.56 -14.58 -2.75
CA HIS A 76 12.56 -14.80 -3.79
C HIS A 76 14.00 -14.47 -3.31
N TYR A 77 14.12 -13.51 -2.39
CA TYR A 77 15.40 -13.12 -1.78
C TYR A 77 15.54 -13.66 -0.34
N LEU A 78 14.94 -14.81 -0.06
CA LEU A 78 14.98 -15.57 1.19
C LEU A 78 14.30 -14.88 2.38
N THR A 79 14.79 -13.71 2.79
CA THR A 79 14.38 -13.07 4.05
C THR A 79 13.94 -11.62 3.92
N GLY A 80 13.91 -11.07 2.70
CA GLY A 80 13.59 -9.65 2.48
C GLY A 80 12.22 -9.24 3.01
N ASN A 81 11.22 -10.11 2.90
CA ASN A 81 9.88 -9.88 3.44
C ASN A 81 9.84 -9.84 4.99
N TYR A 82 10.63 -10.65 5.68
CA TYR A 82 10.73 -10.59 7.15
C TYR A 82 11.34 -9.28 7.64
N VAL A 83 12.29 -8.71 6.90
CA VAL A 83 12.82 -7.36 7.18
C VAL A 83 11.74 -6.30 6.97
N ALA A 84 11.00 -6.38 5.86
CA ALA A 84 9.90 -5.46 5.57
C ALA A 84 8.82 -5.48 6.67
N ARG A 85 8.42 -6.67 7.14
CA ARG A 85 7.43 -6.83 8.22
C ARG A 85 7.86 -6.15 9.52
N ARG A 86 9.13 -6.33 9.91
CA ARG A 86 9.68 -5.71 11.14
C ARG A 86 9.75 -4.18 11.02
N ARG A 87 10.21 -3.67 9.87
CA ARG A 87 10.22 -2.23 9.60
C ARG A 87 8.81 -1.63 9.61
N PHE A 88 7.85 -2.33 9.01
CA PHE A 88 6.45 -1.91 9.01
C PHE A 88 5.89 -1.83 10.43
N ALA A 89 6.12 -2.83 11.28
CA ALA A 89 5.63 -2.82 12.67
C ALA A 89 6.11 -1.57 13.43
N VAL A 90 7.42 -1.28 13.39
CA VAL A 90 8.01 -0.10 14.06
C VAL A 90 7.47 1.21 13.46
N LEU A 91 7.36 1.28 12.13
CA LEU A 91 6.82 2.47 11.47
C LEU A 91 5.36 2.71 11.85
N ASN A 92 4.54 1.66 11.91
CA ASN A 92 3.12 1.76 12.19
C ASN A 92 2.86 2.33 13.60
N ASP A 93 3.65 1.88 14.58
CA ASP A 93 3.61 2.42 15.95
C ASP A 93 4.07 3.88 15.99
N LEU A 94 5.15 4.21 15.26
CA LEU A 94 5.66 5.59 15.17
C LEU A 94 4.65 6.54 14.50
N LEU A 95 3.95 6.09 13.46
CA LEU A 95 2.89 6.88 12.81
C LEU A 95 1.76 7.19 13.79
N GLY A 96 1.32 6.19 14.56
CA GLY A 96 0.32 6.38 15.61
C GLY A 96 0.77 7.40 16.66
N PHE A 97 2.01 7.28 17.14
CA PHE A 97 2.61 8.25 18.06
C PHE A 97 2.68 9.67 17.48
N ALA A 98 3.00 9.80 16.19
CA ALA A 98 3.02 11.08 15.47
C ALA A 98 1.61 11.63 15.12
N GLY A 99 0.54 10.96 15.56
CA GLY A 99 -0.84 11.38 15.33
C GLY A 99 -1.36 11.11 13.91
N ILE A 100 -0.68 10.26 13.14
CA ILE A 100 -1.15 9.77 11.84
C ILE A 100 -1.87 8.45 12.09
N ASP A 101 -3.10 8.34 11.61
CA ASP A 101 -3.86 7.12 11.79
C ASP A 101 -3.11 5.92 11.16
N PRO A 102 -2.72 4.91 11.96
CA PRO A 102 -1.99 3.74 11.47
C PRO A 102 -2.77 2.99 10.37
N GLY A 103 -4.10 3.15 10.34
CA GLY A 103 -4.96 2.61 9.31
C GLY A 103 -4.67 3.11 7.90
N ARG A 104 -3.94 4.23 7.75
CA ARG A 104 -3.50 4.75 6.44
C ARG A 104 -2.37 3.94 5.80
N VAL A 105 -1.66 3.10 6.56
CA VAL A 105 -0.61 2.23 6.00
C VAL A 105 -1.01 0.78 6.22
N SER A 106 -1.00 0.00 5.14
CA SER A 106 -1.39 -1.40 5.16
C SER A 106 -0.26 -2.27 4.63
N PHE A 107 -0.14 -3.47 5.19
CA PHE A 107 0.86 -4.44 4.82
C PHE A 107 0.16 -5.78 4.56
N SER A 108 0.44 -6.40 3.41
CA SER A 108 -0.19 -7.66 3.00
C SER A 108 0.80 -8.65 2.39
N TRP A 109 0.35 -9.90 2.28
CA TRP A 109 1.05 -10.97 1.55
C TRP A 109 0.17 -11.46 0.42
N VAL A 110 0.71 -11.49 -0.78
CA VAL A 110 0.02 -11.95 -1.99
C VAL A 110 1.04 -12.68 -2.87
N SER A 111 0.77 -13.95 -3.15
CA SER A 111 1.53 -14.81 -4.07
C SER A 111 1.26 -14.45 -5.54
N ALA A 112 2.06 -15.00 -6.44
CA ALA A 112 1.86 -14.83 -7.88
C ALA A 112 0.55 -15.48 -8.39
N ALA A 113 0.04 -16.51 -7.70
CA ALA A 113 -1.17 -17.24 -8.07
C ALA A 113 -2.45 -16.69 -7.43
N GLU A 114 -2.35 -15.59 -6.67
CA GLU A 114 -3.39 -15.08 -5.78
C GLU A 114 -4.09 -13.82 -6.34
N GLY A 115 -4.59 -13.90 -7.58
CA GLY A 115 -5.27 -12.77 -8.24
C GLY A 115 -6.54 -12.31 -7.51
N GLU A 116 -7.38 -13.23 -7.04
CA GLU A 116 -8.59 -12.88 -6.27
C GLU A 116 -8.23 -12.24 -4.92
N ARG A 117 -7.24 -12.79 -4.22
CA ARG A 117 -6.75 -12.24 -2.96
C ARG A 117 -6.13 -10.85 -3.15
N PHE A 118 -5.45 -10.59 -4.27
CA PHE A 118 -4.98 -9.25 -4.60
C PHE A 118 -6.15 -8.26 -4.68
N ALA A 119 -7.20 -8.61 -5.44
CA ALA A 119 -8.39 -7.77 -5.58
C ALA A 119 -9.11 -7.55 -4.23
N GLU A 120 -9.21 -8.58 -3.40
CA GLU A 120 -9.74 -8.51 -2.04
C GLU A 120 -8.94 -7.54 -1.16
N VAL A 121 -7.61 -7.67 -1.12
CA VAL A 121 -6.74 -6.74 -0.38
C VAL A 121 -6.92 -5.31 -0.86
N VAL A 122 -7.04 -5.07 -2.16
CA VAL A 122 -7.28 -3.72 -2.69
C VAL A 122 -8.63 -3.17 -2.24
N ARG A 123 -9.69 -4.00 -2.23
CA ARG A 123 -11.02 -3.61 -1.70
C ARG A 123 -10.93 -3.26 -0.21
N GLU A 124 -10.32 -4.13 0.60
CA GLU A 124 -10.15 -3.92 2.05
C GLU A 124 -9.40 -2.63 2.37
N VAL A 125 -8.26 -2.40 1.71
CA VAL A 125 -7.43 -1.20 1.94
C VAL A 125 -8.14 0.06 1.45
N THR A 126 -8.84 -0.02 0.32
CA THR A 126 -9.63 1.12 -0.19
C THR A 126 -10.69 1.51 0.80
N GLU A 127 -11.46 0.55 1.31
CA GLU A 127 -12.53 0.82 2.26
C GLU A 127 -12.00 1.39 3.57
N LYS A 128 -10.92 0.78 4.09
CA LYS A 128 -10.24 1.27 5.30
C LYS A 128 -9.82 2.73 5.16
N VAL A 129 -9.19 3.11 4.04
CA VAL A 129 -8.75 4.49 3.82
C VAL A 129 -9.94 5.42 3.54
N ARG A 130 -10.99 4.94 2.85
CA ARG A 130 -12.21 5.71 2.59
C ARG A 130 -12.88 6.15 3.90
N LEU A 131 -12.99 5.24 4.88
CA LEU A 131 -13.56 5.52 6.20
C LEU A 131 -12.74 6.56 6.99
N LEU A 132 -11.41 6.61 6.79
CA LEU A 132 -10.54 7.61 7.41
C LEU A 132 -10.60 8.99 6.74
N GLY A 133 -11.20 9.07 5.55
CA GLY A 133 -11.27 10.30 4.77
C GLY A 133 -9.90 10.78 4.23
N PRO A 134 -9.89 11.93 3.54
CA PRO A 134 -8.69 12.45 2.90
C PRO A 134 -7.58 12.75 3.90
N ASN A 135 -6.33 12.43 3.53
CA ASN A 135 -5.18 12.76 4.35
C ASN A 135 -4.92 14.28 4.31
N ARG A 136 -5.06 14.92 5.48
CA ARG A 136 -4.76 16.36 5.67
C ARG A 136 -3.53 16.59 6.55
N LYS A 137 -2.88 15.53 7.01
CA LYS A 137 -1.71 15.58 7.90
C LYS A 137 -0.44 15.32 7.10
N LEU A 138 0.68 15.87 7.55
CA LEU A 138 1.99 15.80 6.89
C LEU A 138 2.07 16.38 5.47
N LEU A 139 1.03 17.05 4.98
CA LEU A 139 1.10 17.71 3.67
C LEU A 139 2.11 18.85 3.75
N LYS A 140 3.03 18.90 2.79
CA LYS A 140 3.88 20.08 2.63
C LYS A 140 2.99 21.18 2.05
N GLU A 141 2.83 22.30 2.75
CA GLU A 141 2.32 23.51 2.09
C GLU A 141 3.32 23.81 0.95
N GLU A 142 2.83 23.79 -0.29
CA GLU A 142 3.60 24.33 -1.39
C GLU A 142 3.70 25.84 -1.10
N VAL A 143 4.88 26.28 -0.67
CA VAL A 143 5.24 27.70 -0.73
C VAL A 143 5.22 28.04 -2.21
N ALA A 144 4.17 28.75 -2.63
CA ALA A 144 3.97 29.24 -3.98
C ALA A 144 5.12 30.17 -4.42
#